data_AF-A0A974YUN7-F1
#
_entry.id   AF-A0A974YUN7-F1
#
_cell.length_a   1.000
_cell.length_b   1.000
_cell.length_c   1.000
_cell.angle_alpha   90.00
_cell.angle_beta   90.00
_cell.angle_gamma   90.00
#
_symmetry.space_group_name_H-M   'P 1'
#
loop_
_entity.id
_entity.type
_entity.pdbx_description
1 polymer ?
#
loop_
_entity_poly.entity_id
_entity_poly.type
_entity_poly.pdbx_seq_one_letter_code
_entity_poly.pdbx_strand_id
1 'polypeptide(L)'
;MFLLTKVHLDNRVIVGSRSYIEYGQSENVIFITVHNYGINNIWYPCDAVTNWEQKDGNLPDLSVKAILQNPLILEEILIGTELSAWCTTNFSDASPTWTQAYNDMSNVSILDLDLRDDNLVFVATRGCDIFSGQFTPDSLSID
;
A
#
# COMPACT_ATOMS: atom_id res chain seq x y z
N MET A 1 -17.81 18.58 30.15
CA MET A 1 -16.34 18.57 30.31
C MET A 1 -15.86 17.22 29.83
N PHE A 2 -15.21 17.16 28.66
CA PHE A 2 -14.66 15.92 28.13
C PHE A 2 -13.22 15.80 28.63
N LEU A 3 -12.92 14.76 29.40
CA LEU A 3 -11.58 14.44 29.87
C LEU A 3 -11.01 13.33 28.99
N LEU A 4 -9.93 13.63 28.29
CA LEU A 4 -9.14 12.63 27.58
C LEU A 4 -8.12 12.04 28.55
N THR A 5 -8.13 10.72 28.71
CA THR A 5 -7.07 9.98 29.39
C THR A 5 -6.15 9.34 28.35
N LYS A 6 -4.84 9.49 28.57
CA LYS A 6 -3.81 8.88 27.73
C LYS A 6 -3.86 7.36 27.90
N VAL A 7 -4.19 6.63 26.85
CA VAL A 7 -4.08 5.16 26.85
C VAL A 7 -2.58 4.80 26.85
N HIS A 8 -2.16 4.04 27.86
CA HIS A 8 -0.83 3.43 27.92
C HIS A 8 -0.82 2.25 26.95
N LEU A 9 0.10 2.28 25.99
CA LEU A 9 0.14 1.32 24.88
C LEU A 9 1.49 0.64 24.89
N ASP A 10 1.64 -0.25 25.87
CA ASP A 10 2.74 -1.19 25.89
C ASP A 10 2.50 -2.18 24.76
N ASN A 11 3.50 -2.37 23.90
CA ASN A 11 3.50 -3.29 22.75
C ASN A 11 2.94 -2.78 21.40
N ARG A 12 3.08 -1.48 21.07
CA ARG A 12 2.78 -0.99 19.71
C ARG A 12 3.83 -1.45 18.70
N VAL A 13 3.49 -2.48 17.93
CA VAL A 13 4.29 -2.93 16.77
C VAL A 13 4.23 -1.92 15.61
N ILE A 14 3.07 -1.29 15.42
CA ILE A 14 2.84 -0.27 14.39
C ILE A 14 2.82 1.12 15.04
N VAL A 15 3.75 2.00 14.67
CA VAL A 15 3.89 3.35 15.22
C VAL A 15 3.77 4.38 14.09
N GLY A 16 2.78 5.27 14.20
CA GLY A 16 2.55 6.35 13.23
C GLY A 16 1.05 6.59 13.00
N SER A 17 0.72 7.49 12.07
CA SER A 17 -0.66 7.73 11.64
C SER A 17 -1.04 6.71 10.59
N ARG A 18 -2.05 5.88 10.87
CA ARG A 18 -2.60 4.92 9.89
C ARG A 18 -3.20 5.70 8.72
N SER A 19 -2.72 5.44 7.51
CA SER A 19 -3.19 6.09 6.28
C SER A 19 -4.33 5.31 5.64
N TYR A 20 -4.18 3.99 5.53
CA TYR A 20 -5.10 3.16 4.75
C TYR A 20 -5.24 1.75 5.35
N ILE A 21 -6.40 1.14 5.12
CA ILE A 21 -6.69 -0.26 5.40
C ILE A 21 -7.45 -0.81 4.20
N GLU A 22 -6.97 -1.91 3.62
CA GLU A 22 -7.57 -2.54 2.45
C GLU A 22 -7.75 -4.05 2.69
N TYR A 23 -8.83 -4.62 2.17
CA TYR A 23 -8.98 -6.07 2.14
C TYR A 23 -8.31 -6.63 0.88
N GLY A 24 -7.65 -7.78 1.00
CA GLY A 24 -7.24 -8.56 -0.17
C GLY A 24 -8.40 -9.38 -0.72
N GLN A 25 -8.08 -10.51 -1.35
CA GLN A 25 -9.07 -11.45 -1.90
C GLN A 25 -10.10 -11.98 -0.91
N SER A 26 -9.85 -11.86 0.41
CA SER A 26 -10.79 -12.27 1.45
C SER A 26 -10.64 -11.39 2.68
N GLU A 27 -11.63 -11.44 3.57
CA GLU A 27 -11.64 -10.70 4.84
C GLU A 27 -10.49 -11.09 5.80
N ASN A 28 -9.82 -12.21 5.54
CA ASN A 28 -8.65 -12.66 6.31
C ASN A 28 -7.33 -12.05 5.82
N VAL A 29 -7.35 -11.38 4.66
CA VAL A 29 -6.20 -10.71 4.07
C VAL A 29 -6.43 -9.22 4.24
N ILE A 30 -5.66 -8.58 5.12
CA ILE A 30 -5.81 -7.16 5.42
C ILE A 30 -4.46 -6.48 5.20
N PHE A 31 -4.43 -5.43 4.42
CA PHE A 31 -3.26 -4.57 4.26
C PHE A 31 -3.42 -3.33 5.13
N ILE A 32 -2.36 -2.95 5.84
CA ILE A 32 -2.34 -1.69 6.58
C ILE A 32 -1.17 -0.86 6.09
N THR A 33 -1.44 0.40 5.80
CA THR A 33 -0.38 1.39 5.58
C THR A 33 -0.38 2.47 6.66
N VAL A 34 0.82 2.95 6.93
CA VAL A 34 1.10 4.09 7.80
C VAL A 34 1.72 5.18 6.94
N HIS A 35 1.46 6.43 7.30
CA HIS A 35 1.97 7.60 6.60
C HIS A 35 2.98 8.34 7.49
N ASN A 36 4.26 8.00 7.36
CA ASN A 36 5.37 8.70 8.02
C ASN A 36 6.73 8.41 7.35
N TYR A 37 7.77 9.13 7.78
CA TYR A 37 9.16 8.88 7.42
C TYR A 37 9.93 8.20 8.56
N GLY A 38 11.01 7.49 8.21
CA GLY A 38 11.93 6.84 9.14
C GLY A 38 11.36 5.61 9.84
N ILE A 39 10.27 5.03 9.32
CA ILE A 39 9.59 3.85 9.84
C ILE A 39 9.20 2.91 8.70
N ASN A 40 8.80 1.68 9.03
CA ASN A 40 8.10 0.82 8.09
C ASN A 40 6.65 1.26 7.93
N ASN A 41 6.25 1.47 6.69
CA ASN A 41 4.94 1.98 6.32
C ASN A 41 3.98 0.89 5.83
N ILE A 42 4.44 -0.31 5.47
CA ILE A 42 3.59 -1.37 4.92
C ILE A 42 3.57 -2.56 5.87
N TRP A 43 2.37 -2.94 6.29
CA TRP A 43 2.15 -4.00 7.27
C TRP A 43 1.13 -5.02 6.77
N TYR A 44 1.47 -6.30 6.93
CA TYR A 44 0.67 -7.44 6.48
C TYR A 44 0.56 -8.49 7.60
N PRO A 45 -0.61 -9.06 7.89
CA PRO A 45 -0.76 -10.02 8.96
C PRO A 45 -0.21 -11.39 8.53
N CYS A 46 0.65 -12.00 9.35
CA CYS A 46 1.15 -13.36 9.09
C CYS A 46 0.30 -14.47 9.72
N ASP A 47 -0.71 -14.08 10.50
CA ASP A 47 -1.76 -14.94 11.03
C ASP A 47 -3.09 -14.18 11.06
N ALA A 48 -4.16 -14.80 11.55
CA ALA A 48 -5.50 -14.19 11.62
C ALA A 48 -5.58 -13.05 12.65
N VAL A 49 -4.86 -11.94 12.39
CA VAL A 49 -4.97 -10.59 12.97
C VAL A 49 -4.05 -10.29 14.18
N THR A 50 -3.17 -11.20 14.62
CA THR A 50 -2.36 -10.99 15.83
C THR A 50 -0.91 -10.59 15.60
N ASN A 51 -0.27 -11.11 14.55
CA ASN A 51 1.13 -10.83 14.23
C ASN A 51 1.24 -10.12 12.87
N TRP A 52 2.07 -9.07 12.81
CA TRP A 52 2.22 -8.21 11.64
C TRP A 52 3.67 -8.25 11.12
N GLU A 53 3.81 -8.53 9.82
CA GLU A 53 5.05 -8.47 9.07
C GLU A 53 5.23 -7.09 8.44
N GLN A 54 6.48 -6.65 8.39
CA GLN A 54 6.91 -5.45 7.67
C GLN A 54 7.15 -5.82 6.20
N LYS A 55 6.64 -5.00 5.28
CA LYS A 55 6.69 -5.30 3.84
C LYS A 55 7.31 -4.19 2.99
N ASP A 56 7.97 -3.22 3.62
CA ASP A 56 8.67 -2.12 2.93
C ASP A 56 9.85 -2.62 2.08
N GLY A 57 10.58 -3.66 2.51
CA GLY A 57 11.67 -4.24 1.73
C GLY A 57 12.72 -3.21 1.28
N ASN A 58 12.89 -3.01 -0.03
CA ASN A 58 13.77 -2.00 -0.61
C ASN A 58 13.08 -0.65 -0.94
N LEU A 59 11.81 -0.46 -0.55
CA LEU A 59 11.09 0.80 -0.77
C LEU A 59 11.91 1.95 -0.15
N PRO A 60 12.14 3.05 -0.87
CA PRO A 60 12.79 4.22 -0.29
C PRO A 60 11.97 4.76 0.89
N ASP A 61 12.60 5.57 1.74
CA ASP A 61 11.91 6.21 2.88
C ASP A 61 10.86 7.21 2.38
N LEU A 62 9.66 6.70 2.14
CA LEU A 62 8.54 7.37 1.52
C LEU A 62 7.28 7.06 2.30
N SER A 63 6.44 8.08 2.43
CA SER A 63 5.17 7.93 3.09
C SER A 63 4.15 7.21 2.18
N VAL A 64 3.55 6.11 2.67
CA VAL A 64 2.59 5.29 1.91
C VAL A 64 1.15 5.68 2.27
N LYS A 65 0.33 5.91 1.24
CA LYS A 65 -1.01 6.51 1.35
C LYS A 65 -2.14 5.59 0.92
N ALA A 66 -1.86 4.66 0.01
CA ALA A 66 -2.81 3.70 -0.52
C ALA A 66 -2.10 2.39 -0.84
N ILE A 67 -2.84 1.27 -0.80
CA ILE A 67 -2.35 -0.06 -1.15
C ILE A 67 -3.49 -0.82 -1.81
N LEU A 68 -3.19 -1.54 -2.89
CA LEU A 68 -4.16 -2.31 -3.66
C LEU A 68 -3.51 -3.58 -4.19
N GLN A 69 -4.10 -4.74 -3.89
CA GLN A 69 -3.63 -6.03 -4.42
C GLN A 69 -4.23 -6.27 -5.82
N ASN A 70 -3.41 -6.72 -6.76
CA ASN A 70 -3.88 -7.14 -8.08
C ASN A 70 -4.74 -8.42 -7.92
N PRO A 71 -6.01 -8.42 -8.35
CA PRO A 71 -6.90 -9.57 -8.18
C PRO A 71 -6.55 -10.75 -9.09
N LEU A 72 -5.77 -10.54 -10.15
CA LEU A 72 -5.35 -11.57 -11.11
C LEU A 72 -4.03 -12.23 -10.70
N ILE A 73 -3.12 -11.48 -10.05
CA ILE A 73 -1.80 -11.93 -9.64
C ILE A 73 -1.55 -11.46 -8.21
N LEU A 74 -1.75 -12.33 -7.22
CA LEU A 74 -1.77 -11.93 -5.80
C LEU A 74 -0.41 -11.49 -5.24
N GLU A 75 0.68 -11.87 -5.91
CA GLU A 75 2.04 -11.41 -5.61
C GLU A 75 2.29 -9.97 -6.08
N GLU A 76 1.41 -9.45 -6.94
CA GLU A 76 1.50 -8.09 -7.45
C GLU A 76 0.67 -7.14 -6.59
N ILE A 77 1.34 -6.15 -6.02
CA ILE A 77 0.71 -5.11 -5.20
C ILE A 77 1.12 -3.75 -5.73
N LEU A 78 0.13 -2.88 -5.89
CA LEU A 78 0.30 -1.48 -6.23
C LEU A 78 0.16 -0.64 -4.94
N ILE A 79 1.05 0.31 -4.74
CA ILE A 79 0.96 1.29 -3.65
C ILE A 79 1.01 2.71 -4.19
N GLY A 80 0.30 3.58 -3.50
CA GLY A 80 0.38 5.02 -3.69
C GLY A 80 1.28 5.66 -2.64
N THR A 81 2.30 6.39 -3.06
CA THR A 81 3.16 7.18 -2.15
C THR A 81 2.93 8.67 -2.34
N GLU A 82 3.65 9.49 -1.60
CA GLU A 82 3.61 10.93 -1.80
C GLU A 82 4.34 11.45 -3.06
N LEU A 83 5.16 10.62 -3.71
CA LEU A 83 5.93 11.03 -4.90
C LEU A 83 5.53 10.28 -6.18
N SER A 84 5.05 9.04 -6.07
CA SER A 84 4.66 8.23 -7.23
C SER A 84 3.95 6.92 -6.86
N ALA A 85 3.50 6.18 -7.87
CA ALA A 85 3.07 4.80 -7.74
C ALA A 85 4.29 3.86 -7.70
N TRP A 86 4.19 2.81 -6.88
CA TRP A 86 5.18 1.73 -6.82
C TRP A 86 4.47 0.39 -6.89
N CYS A 87 5.13 -0.61 -7.44
CA CYS A 87 4.65 -1.97 -7.46
C CYS A 87 5.72 -2.95 -6.99
N THR A 88 5.26 -4.10 -6.51
CA THR A 88 6.08 -5.29 -6.28
C THR A 88 5.43 -6.47 -6.97
N THR A 89 6.21 -7.51 -7.28
CA THR A 89 5.74 -8.77 -7.89
C THR A 89 6.13 -9.99 -7.07
N ASN A 90 6.61 -9.77 -5.84
CA ASN A 90 7.06 -10.80 -4.90
C ASN A 90 6.63 -10.48 -3.46
N PHE A 91 5.37 -10.05 -3.27
CA PHE A 91 4.88 -9.58 -1.98
C PHE A 91 4.94 -10.62 -0.85
N SER A 92 4.85 -11.92 -1.19
CA SER A 92 4.97 -12.99 -0.21
C SER A 92 6.38 -13.14 0.38
N ASP A 93 7.42 -12.58 -0.24
CA ASP A 93 8.77 -12.60 0.31
C ASP A 93 8.83 -11.85 1.65
N ALA A 94 9.74 -12.29 2.54
CA ALA A 94 9.97 -11.59 3.81
C ALA A 94 10.48 -10.15 3.62
N SER A 95 11.09 -9.87 2.46
CA SER A 95 11.53 -8.54 2.04
C SER A 95 11.20 -8.34 0.56
N PRO A 96 10.00 -7.85 0.22
CA PRO A 96 9.58 -7.62 -1.16
C PRO A 96 10.49 -6.61 -1.87
N THR A 97 10.54 -6.70 -3.21
CA THR A 97 11.22 -5.69 -4.04
C THR A 97 10.18 -4.80 -4.70
N TRP A 98 10.23 -3.52 -4.37
CA TRP A 98 9.45 -2.44 -4.93
C TRP A 98 10.20 -1.75 -6.06
N THR A 99 9.46 -1.51 -7.14
CA THR A 99 9.88 -0.77 -8.33
C THR A 99 8.87 0.32 -8.60
N GLN A 100 9.34 1.47 -9.07
CA GLN A 100 8.45 2.57 -9.42
C GLN A 100 7.59 2.18 -10.64
N ALA A 101 6.27 2.32 -10.54
CA ALA A 101 5.36 2.07 -11.64
C ALA A 101 5.33 3.32 -12.56
N TYR A 102 6.17 3.32 -13.60
CA TYR A 102 6.28 4.44 -14.52
C TYR A 102 5.23 4.36 -15.63
N ASN A 103 4.25 5.26 -15.57
CA ASN A 103 3.27 5.53 -16.64
C ASN A 103 3.02 7.05 -16.71
N ASP A 104 4.09 7.84 -16.91
CA ASP A 104 4.06 9.32 -16.94
C ASP A 104 3.59 10.03 -15.65
N MET A 105 3.31 9.30 -14.56
CA MET A 105 2.91 9.81 -13.24
C MET A 105 4.10 10.12 -12.30
N SER A 106 5.09 10.87 -12.76
CA SER A 106 6.24 11.23 -11.90
C SER A 106 5.94 12.43 -10.98
N ASN A 107 6.43 12.37 -9.74
CA ASN A 107 6.38 13.46 -8.75
C ASN A 107 4.95 13.91 -8.38
N VAL A 108 4.02 12.97 -8.27
CA VAL A 108 2.64 13.20 -7.87
C VAL A 108 2.27 12.34 -6.67
N SER A 109 1.67 12.97 -5.65
CA SER A 109 1.12 12.24 -4.51
C SER A 109 -0.13 11.47 -4.93
N ILE A 110 -0.11 10.17 -4.69
CA ILE A 110 -1.28 9.31 -4.83
C ILE A 110 -1.97 9.24 -3.47
N LEU A 111 -3.26 9.53 -3.43
CA LEU A 111 -4.05 9.57 -2.21
C LEU A 111 -4.91 8.34 -2.02
N ASP A 112 -5.35 7.73 -3.12
CA ASP A 112 -6.24 6.58 -3.12
C ASP A 112 -6.07 5.77 -4.41
N LEU A 113 -6.36 4.48 -4.32
CA LEU A 113 -6.37 3.51 -5.42
C LEU A 113 -7.67 2.73 -5.32
N ASP A 114 -8.47 2.71 -6.39
CA ASP A 114 -9.74 1.99 -6.39
C ASP A 114 -9.83 1.04 -7.58
N LEU A 115 -10.37 -0.15 -7.34
CA LEU A 115 -10.44 -1.25 -8.30
C LEU A 115 -11.89 -1.46 -8.74
N ARG A 116 -12.10 -1.38 -10.04
CA ARG A 116 -13.36 -1.75 -10.67
C ARG A 116 -13.40 -3.23 -11.00
N ASP A 117 -14.61 -3.76 -11.13
CA ASP A 117 -14.96 -5.14 -11.43
C ASP A 117 -14.40 -5.70 -12.76
N ASP A 118 -13.92 -4.85 -13.67
CA ASP A 118 -13.23 -5.25 -14.90
C ASP A 118 -11.69 -5.08 -14.85
N ASN A 119 -11.15 -5.00 -13.62
CA ASN A 119 -9.73 -4.82 -13.31
C ASN A 119 -9.16 -3.44 -13.71
N LEU A 120 -10.02 -2.46 -14.01
CA LEU A 120 -9.60 -1.08 -14.17
C LEU A 120 -9.30 -0.47 -12.79
N VAL A 121 -8.12 0.12 -12.65
CA VAL A 121 -7.65 0.82 -11.46
C VAL A 121 -7.78 2.32 -11.69
N PHE A 122 -8.41 3.02 -10.76
CA PHE A 122 -8.41 4.48 -10.70
C PHE A 122 -7.40 4.97 -9.67
N VAL A 123 -6.62 5.96 -10.06
CA VAL A 123 -5.56 6.55 -9.22
C VAL A 123 -5.93 7.99 -8.92
N ALA A 124 -6.32 8.25 -7.67
CA ALA A 124 -6.63 9.60 -7.21
C ALA A 124 -5.34 10.31 -6.79
N THR A 125 -5.06 11.44 -7.41
CA THR A 125 -3.84 12.21 -7.15
C THR A 125 -4.13 13.52 -6.42
N ARG A 126 -3.13 14.05 -5.71
CA ARG A 126 -3.23 15.39 -5.10
C ARG A 126 -2.85 16.45 -6.12
N GLY A 127 -3.81 17.29 -6.49
CA GLY A 127 -3.56 18.50 -7.29
C GLY A 127 -3.31 18.25 -8.77
N CYS A 128 -3.54 17.02 -9.25
CA CYS A 128 -3.57 16.65 -10.67
C CYS A 128 -4.89 15.91 -10.99
N ASP A 129 -5.02 15.45 -12.23
CA ASP A 129 -6.16 14.67 -12.70
C ASP A 129 -6.22 13.26 -12.09
N ILE A 130 -7.30 12.53 -12.39
CA ILE A 130 -7.43 11.10 -12.09
C ILE A 130 -6.78 10.32 -13.23
N PHE A 131 -5.89 9.39 -12.88
CA PHE A 131 -5.28 8.48 -13.83
C PHE A 131 -5.96 7.11 -13.76
N SER A 132 -5.78 6.30 -14.80
CA SER A 132 -6.28 4.93 -14.82
C SER A 132 -5.29 3.98 -15.48
N GLY A 133 -5.23 2.76 -14.96
CA GLY A 133 -4.51 1.63 -15.58
C GLY A 133 -5.34 0.36 -15.46
N GLN A 134 -5.00 -0.69 -16.19
CA GLN A 134 -5.73 -1.96 -16.14
C GLN A 134 -4.78 -3.07 -15.70
N PHE A 135 -5.18 -3.86 -14.70
CA PHE A 135 -4.46 -5.09 -14.39
C PHE A 135 -4.72 -6.13 -15.48
N THR A 136 -3.65 -6.78 -15.92
CA THR A 136 -3.67 -7.84 -16.92
C THR A 136 -3.26 -9.17 -16.32
N PRO A 137 -3.62 -10.30 -16.95
CA PRO A 137 -3.11 -11.62 -16.56
C PRO A 137 -1.60 -11.78 -16.79
N ASP A 138 -1.02 -10.96 -17.67
CA ASP A 138 0.42 -10.85 -17.83
C ASP A 138 1.00 -9.99 -16.71
N SER A 139 2.10 -10.44 -16.12
CA SER A 139 2.84 -9.67 -15.11
C SER A 139 3.24 -8.32 -15.70
N LEU A 140 3.13 -7.24 -14.93
CA LEU A 140 3.59 -5.91 -15.34
C LEU A 140 5.01 -5.99 -15.93
N SER A 141 5.15 -5.72 -17.23
CA SER A 141 6.44 -5.57 -17.88
C SER A 141 6.95 -4.16 -17.59
N ILE A 142 8.10 -4.07 -16.90
CA ILE A 142 8.88 -2.84 -16.84
C ILE A 142 9.63 -2.74 -18.16
N ASP A 143 9.15 -1.89 -19.06
CA ASP A 143 9.94 -1.39 -20.19
C ASP A 143 10.62 -0.07 -19.80
#